data_AF-A0AB34HSV1-F1
#
_entry.id   AF-A0AB34HSV1-F1
#
_cell.length_a   1.000
_cell.length_b   1.000
_cell.length_c   1.000
_cell.angle_alpha   90.00
_cell.angle_beta   90.00
_cell.angle_gamma   90.00
#
_symmetry.space_group_name_H-M   'P 1'
#
loop_
_entity.id
_entity.type
_entity.pdbx_description
1 polymer ?
#
loop_
_entity_poly.entity_id
_entity_poly.type
_entity_poly.pdbx_seq_one_letter_code
_entity_poly.pdbx_strand_id
1 'polypeptide(L)'
;MTQSTKEAYVISLYINNLLLIGGRKFDLRLYVLVSTYRPLRYYMHKLGFFCFCTVKYTPSTSELDNMFVHLTNVAIQKHGEDYNQIHGGTGAREEVTSKLFNEIHWIFMQSLKAVAPMMNNDKHCFECYSYDIIINDKLKPWLIEVNASPSLTSTLPTTKSLSIT
;
A
#
# COMPACT_ATOMS: atom_id res chain seq x y z
N MET A 1 26.02 31.64 -6.66
CA MET A 1 26.27 30.34 -6.00
C MET A 1 24.94 29.59 -5.98
N THR A 2 24.78 28.56 -6.80
CA THR A 2 23.59 27.69 -6.77
C THR A 2 23.71 26.75 -5.58
N GLN A 3 22.83 26.92 -4.60
CA GLN A 3 22.73 26.02 -3.47
C GLN A 3 22.23 24.66 -3.99
N SER A 4 23.11 23.66 -4.04
CA SER A 4 22.71 22.27 -4.26
C SER A 4 21.84 21.87 -3.07
N THR A 5 20.53 21.76 -3.29
CA THR A 5 19.60 21.16 -2.33
C THR A 5 19.96 19.69 -2.20
N LYS A 6 20.62 19.31 -1.11
CA LYS A 6 20.86 17.89 -0.80
C LYS A 6 19.50 17.22 -0.62
N GLU A 7 19.23 16.19 -1.42
CA GLU A 7 18.05 15.36 -1.26
C GLU A 7 18.13 14.58 0.06
N ALA A 8 17.02 14.55 0.79
CA ALA A 8 16.88 13.74 1.99
C ALA A 8 16.40 12.33 1.58
N TYR A 9 17.07 11.30 2.10
CA TYR A 9 16.71 9.91 1.85
C TYR A 9 16.30 9.22 3.15
N VAL A 10 15.36 8.29 3.05
CA VAL A 10 14.97 7.38 4.13
C VAL A 10 15.49 5.99 3.79
N ILE A 11 16.28 5.41 4.69
CA ILE A 11 16.74 4.03 4.57
C ILE A 11 15.81 3.17 5.42
N SER A 12 15.15 2.20 4.80
CA SER A 12 14.23 1.27 5.47
C SER A 12 14.65 -0.17 5.24
N LEU A 13 14.41 -1.03 6.23
CA LEU A 13 14.67 -2.45 6.10
C LEU A 13 13.72 -3.05 5.06
N TYR A 14 14.28 -3.75 4.08
CA TYR A 14 13.48 -4.44 3.08
C TYR A 14 12.75 -5.65 3.67
N ILE A 15 11.43 -5.70 3.53
CA ILE A 15 10.62 -6.86 3.92
C ILE A 15 10.79 -7.94 2.84
N ASN A 16 11.53 -8.99 3.15
CA ASN A 16 11.89 -10.06 2.20
C ASN A 16 10.92 -11.25 2.20
N ASN A 17 10.11 -11.42 3.25
CA ASN A 17 9.16 -12.52 3.38
C ASN A 17 7.74 -12.09 2.95
N LEU A 18 7.58 -11.71 1.68
CA LEU A 18 6.34 -11.11 1.18
C LEU A 18 5.27 -12.15 0.86
N LEU A 19 4.00 -11.79 1.10
CA LEU A 19 2.89 -12.53 0.52
C LEU A 19 2.89 -12.28 -0.99
N LEU A 20 2.92 -13.35 -1.78
CA LEU A 20 2.93 -13.27 -3.24
C LEU A 20 1.60 -13.78 -3.79
N ILE A 21 1.06 -13.09 -4.79
CA ILE A 21 -0.09 -13.57 -5.57
C ILE A 21 0.39 -13.69 -7.02
N GLY A 22 0.24 -14.87 -7.60
CA GLY A 22 0.78 -15.13 -8.95
C GLY A 22 2.32 -15.19 -9.00
N GLY A 23 2.99 -15.40 -7.86
CA GLY A 23 4.45 -15.23 -7.75
C GLY A 23 4.93 -13.79 -7.89
N ARG A 24 4.03 -12.81 -7.78
CA ARG A 24 4.33 -11.38 -7.88
C ARG A 24 4.11 -10.69 -6.54
N LYS A 25 5.01 -9.75 -6.24
CA LYS A 25 4.88 -8.82 -5.12
C LYS A 25 3.69 -7.88 -5.38
N PHE A 26 3.04 -7.45 -4.33
CA PHE A 26 2.02 -6.40 -4.40
C PHE A 26 2.04 -5.53 -3.15
N ASP A 27 1.57 -4.30 -3.27
CA ASP A 27 1.12 -3.48 -2.17
C ASP A 27 -0.41 -3.28 -2.24
N LEU A 28 -1.01 -3.04 -1.10
CA LEU A 28 -2.43 -2.78 -0.92
C LEU A 28 -2.61 -1.29 -0.65
N ARG A 29 -3.20 -0.60 -1.62
CA ARG A 29 -3.56 0.81 -1.53
C ARG A 29 -4.95 0.96 -0.93
N LEU A 30 -5.04 1.66 0.19
CA LEU A 30 -6.29 1.89 0.93
C LEU A 30 -6.53 3.37 1.13
N TYR A 31 -7.79 3.79 0.97
CA TYR A 31 -8.18 5.19 1.12
C TYR A 31 -8.79 5.46 2.49
N VAL A 32 -8.31 6.52 3.12
CA VAL A 32 -8.77 6.98 4.43
C VAL A 32 -9.11 8.47 4.35
N LEU A 33 -10.38 8.79 4.54
CA LEU A 33 -10.87 10.16 4.65
C LEU A 33 -10.87 10.58 6.12
N VAL A 34 -10.15 11.64 6.46
CA VAL A 34 -10.18 12.24 7.81
C VAL A 34 -10.99 13.52 7.77
N SER A 35 -12.06 13.57 8.56
CA SER A 35 -12.94 14.75 8.64
C SER A 35 -12.59 15.69 9.79
N THR A 36 -11.94 15.18 10.84
CA THR A 36 -11.50 15.99 11.99
C THR A 36 -10.45 15.19 12.77
N TYR A 37 -9.46 15.89 13.34
CA TYR A 37 -8.45 15.32 14.23
C TYR A 37 -8.78 15.55 15.71
N ARG A 38 -9.74 16.43 16.03
CA ARG A 38 -10.19 16.72 17.40
C ARG A 38 -11.72 16.90 17.45
N PRO A 39 -12.48 15.86 17.81
CA PRO A 39 -12.04 14.47 18.03
C PRO A 39 -11.59 13.79 16.74
N LEU A 40 -10.66 12.82 16.79
CA LEU A 40 -10.26 12.09 15.60
C LEU A 40 -11.45 11.31 15.02
N ARG A 41 -11.80 11.62 13.76
CA ARG A 41 -12.83 10.92 12.99
C ARG A 41 -12.30 10.66 11.58
N TYR A 42 -12.19 9.39 11.25
CA TYR A 42 -11.76 8.92 9.93
C TYR A 42 -12.69 7.84 9.39
N TYR A 43 -12.71 7.71 8.07
CA TYR A 43 -13.52 6.77 7.32
C TYR A 43 -12.62 6.03 6.34
N MET A 44 -12.65 4.70 6.42
CA MET A 44 -11.97 3.86 5.46
C MET A 44 -12.90 3.60 4.28
N HIS A 45 -12.40 3.77 3.06
CA HIS A 45 -13.17 3.41 1.87
C HIS A 45 -13.30 1.88 1.76
N LYS A 46 -14.50 1.40 1.40
CA LYS A 46 -14.78 -0.04 1.27
C LYS A 46 -14.02 -0.70 0.13
N LEU A 47 -13.59 0.08 -0.87
CA LEU A 47 -12.79 -0.43 -1.96
C LEU A 47 -11.34 0.03 -1.81
N GLY A 48 -10.42 -0.93 -1.94
CA GLY A 48 -9.00 -0.67 -2.15
C GLY A 48 -8.57 -1.20 -3.50
N PHE A 49 -7.27 -1.17 -3.78
CA PHE A 49 -6.74 -1.93 -4.89
C PHE A 49 -5.36 -2.49 -4.63
N PHE A 50 -5.09 -3.62 -5.28
CA PHE A 50 -3.77 -4.23 -5.30
C PHE A 50 -2.94 -3.60 -6.42
N CYS A 51 -1.77 -3.10 -6.06
CA CYS A 51 -0.73 -2.68 -7.00
C CYS A 51 0.26 -3.84 -7.15
N PHE A 52 0.16 -4.59 -8.25
CA PHE A 52 1.08 -5.70 -8.51
C PHE A 52 2.37 -5.21 -9.16
N CYS A 53 3.52 -5.70 -8.69
CA CYS A 53 4.75 -5.70 -9.47
C CYS A 53 4.52 -6.53 -10.74
N THR A 54 5.05 -6.08 -11.86
CA THR A 54 4.86 -6.78 -13.15
C THR A 54 5.86 -7.92 -13.34
N VAL A 55 6.98 -7.90 -12.61
CA VAL A 55 7.98 -8.98 -12.63
C VAL A 55 7.70 -9.96 -11.48
N LYS A 56 7.98 -11.25 -11.71
CA LYS A 56 7.95 -12.27 -10.64
C LYS A 56 9.00 -11.94 -9.58
N TYR A 57 8.68 -12.18 -8.32
CA TYR A 57 9.59 -11.93 -7.22
C TYR A 57 10.70 -12.99 -7.21
N THR A 58 11.96 -12.55 -7.31
CA THR A 58 13.15 -13.38 -7.11
C THR A 58 13.84 -12.95 -5.81
N PRO A 59 14.17 -13.89 -4.90
CA PRO A 59 14.85 -13.57 -3.64
C PRO A 59 16.38 -13.44 -3.79
N SER A 60 16.94 -13.53 -4.99
CA SER A 60 18.39 -13.55 -5.20
C SER A 60 19.00 -12.14 -5.08
N THR A 61 20.01 -12.01 -4.23
CA THR A 61 20.78 -10.76 -4.03
C THR A 61 21.66 -10.38 -5.23
N SER A 62 21.75 -11.25 -6.25
CA SER A 62 22.47 -11.02 -7.50
C SER A 62 21.69 -10.17 -8.51
N GLU A 63 20.43 -9.83 -8.25
CA GLU A 63 19.56 -9.02 -9.12
C GLU A 63 19.16 -7.66 -8.48
N LEU A 64 19.90 -7.18 -7.47
CA LEU A 64 19.64 -5.90 -6.80
C LEU A 64 19.70 -4.67 -7.74
N ASP A 65 20.37 -4.79 -8.89
CA ASP A 65 20.42 -3.76 -9.93
C ASP A 65 19.15 -3.69 -10.80
N ASN A 66 18.18 -4.60 -10.60
CA ASN A 66 16.94 -4.61 -11.35
C ASN A 66 15.81 -3.91 -10.59
N MET A 67 15.81 -2.57 -10.66
CA MET A 67 14.87 -1.68 -9.96
C MET A 67 13.37 -1.99 -10.19
N PHE A 68 13.03 -2.75 -11.26
CA PHE A 68 11.67 -3.21 -11.59
C PHE A 68 11.16 -4.40 -10.78
N VAL A 69 12.03 -5.07 -10.01
CA VAL A 69 11.67 -6.19 -9.12
C VAL A 69 11.24 -5.68 -7.75
N HIS A 70 11.71 -4.48 -7.36
CA HIS A 70 11.59 -3.97 -6.00
C HIS A 70 10.63 -2.79 -5.84
N LEU A 71 10.41 -2.00 -6.90
CA LEU A 71 9.56 -0.81 -6.89
C LEU A 71 8.24 -1.06 -7.62
N THR A 72 7.12 -0.68 -7.00
CA THR A 72 5.76 -0.72 -7.57
C THR A 72 5.40 0.56 -8.36
N ASN A 73 6.40 1.43 -8.60
CA ASN A 73 6.17 2.73 -9.22
C ASN A 73 6.22 2.69 -10.75
N VAL A 74 5.30 3.40 -11.39
CA VAL A 74 4.94 3.29 -12.81
C VAL A 74 5.90 4.08 -13.68
N ALA A 75 6.76 3.39 -14.44
CA ALA A 75 7.40 3.99 -15.62
C ALA A 75 7.70 3.05 -16.80
N ILE A 76 7.72 1.70 -16.65
CA ILE A 76 8.50 0.88 -17.62
C ILE A 76 7.80 -0.36 -18.21
N GLN A 77 6.49 -0.58 -18.09
CA GLN A 77 5.91 -1.85 -18.56
C GLN A 77 4.91 -1.76 -19.72
N LYS A 78 5.46 -1.98 -20.93
CA LYS A 78 4.75 -2.54 -22.09
C LYS A 78 5.27 -3.95 -22.36
N HIS A 79 4.34 -4.90 -22.44
CA HIS A 79 4.44 -6.28 -22.92
C HIS A 79 4.98 -7.34 -21.95
N GLY A 80 4.08 -8.27 -21.59
CA GLY A 80 4.39 -9.50 -20.87
C GLY A 80 3.13 -10.33 -20.65
N GLU A 81 2.90 -11.31 -21.53
CA GLU A 81 1.86 -12.33 -21.41
C GLU A 81 2.34 -13.45 -20.48
N ASP A 82 1.67 -13.68 -19.35
CA ASP A 82 1.60 -14.98 -18.67
C ASP A 82 0.68 -14.92 -17.43
N TYR A 83 -0.55 -15.43 -17.60
CA TYR A 83 -1.55 -15.58 -16.55
C TYR A 83 -1.83 -17.06 -16.31
N ASN A 84 -1.30 -17.63 -15.22
CA ASN A 84 -1.62 -19.00 -14.80
C ASN A 84 -2.73 -19.02 -13.75
N GLN A 85 -3.80 -19.77 -14.05
CA GLN A 85 -5.04 -19.95 -13.29
C GLN A 85 -4.91 -20.67 -11.92
N ILE A 86 -3.71 -20.85 -11.36
CA ILE A 86 -3.50 -21.64 -10.13
C ILE A 86 -3.63 -20.80 -8.84
N HIS A 87 -3.77 -19.47 -8.96
CA HIS A 87 -4.08 -18.59 -7.83
C HIS A 87 -5.44 -17.88 -7.98
N GLY A 88 -6.36 -18.54 -8.67
CA GLY A 88 -7.76 -18.14 -8.78
C GLY A 88 -8.63 -18.79 -7.71
N GLY A 89 -8.82 -18.10 -6.58
CA GLY A 89 -10.00 -18.21 -5.72
C GLY A 89 -10.09 -19.40 -4.76
N THR A 90 -10.18 -19.12 -3.45
CA THR A 90 -11.36 -19.37 -2.58
C THR A 90 -10.96 -19.33 -1.10
N GLY A 91 -11.54 -18.38 -0.34
CA GLY A 91 -11.69 -18.49 1.12
C GLY A 91 -10.42 -18.44 1.98
N ALA A 92 -9.80 -17.27 2.16
CA ALA A 92 -9.20 -17.03 3.46
C ALA A 92 -10.35 -17.14 4.48
N ARG A 93 -10.22 -18.03 5.49
CA ARG A 93 -11.22 -18.17 6.57
C ARG A 93 -11.60 -16.77 7.04
N GLU A 94 -12.88 -16.48 7.14
CA GLU A 94 -13.40 -15.15 7.47
C GLU A 94 -12.65 -14.52 8.66
N GLU A 95 -12.40 -15.33 9.70
CA GLU A 95 -11.60 -15.01 10.88
C GLU A 95 -10.17 -14.49 10.57
N VAL A 96 -9.48 -15.10 9.61
CA VAL A 96 -8.13 -14.72 9.19
C VAL A 96 -8.15 -13.38 8.46
N THR A 97 -9.14 -13.18 7.60
CA THR A 97 -9.37 -11.93 6.87
C THR A 97 -9.73 -10.79 7.83
N SER A 98 -10.64 -11.04 8.79
CA SER A 98 -11.00 -10.08 9.83
C SER A 98 -9.81 -9.69 10.69
N LYS A 99 -8.94 -10.65 11.05
CA LYS A 99 -7.72 -10.35 11.82
C LYS A 99 -6.79 -9.41 11.05
N LEU A 100 -6.55 -9.67 9.77
CA LEU A 100 -5.73 -8.80 8.92
C LEU A 100 -6.32 -7.38 8.83
N PHE A 101 -7.62 -7.24 8.59
CA PHE A 101 -8.26 -5.93 8.54
C PHE A 101 -8.20 -5.20 9.89
N ASN A 102 -8.33 -5.90 11.01
CA ASN A 102 -8.16 -5.31 12.34
C ASN A 102 -6.75 -4.74 12.54
N GLU A 103 -5.71 -5.45 12.10
CA GLU A 103 -4.33 -4.96 12.16
C GLU A 103 -4.12 -3.74 11.23
N ILE A 104 -4.76 -3.72 10.06
CA ILE A 104 -4.75 -2.55 9.16
C ILE A 104 -5.45 -1.35 9.80
N HIS A 105 -6.62 -1.56 10.40
CA HIS A 105 -7.34 -0.53 11.14
C HIS A 105 -6.50 0.01 12.31
N TRP A 106 -5.77 -0.88 13.00
CA TRP A 106 -4.84 -0.49 14.05
C TRP A 106 -3.73 0.41 13.52
N ILE A 107 -3.12 0.07 12.37
CA ILE A 107 -2.11 0.92 11.70
C ILE A 107 -2.67 2.32 11.46
N PHE A 108 -3.87 2.44 10.87
CA PHE A 108 -4.49 3.74 10.57
C PHE A 108 -4.75 4.56 11.83
N MET A 109 -5.30 3.92 12.86
CA MET A 109 -5.60 4.61 14.11
C MET A 109 -4.32 5.12 14.77
N GLN A 110 -3.25 4.31 14.82
CA GLN A 110 -2.00 4.71 15.46
C GLN A 110 -1.28 5.81 14.67
N SER A 111 -1.20 5.69 13.34
CA SER A 111 -0.58 6.73 12.50
C SER A 111 -1.31 8.06 12.62
N LEU A 112 -2.64 8.07 12.54
CA LEU A 112 -3.45 9.28 12.64
C LEU A 112 -3.40 9.90 14.04
N LYS A 113 -3.43 9.08 15.11
CA LYS A 113 -3.28 9.56 16.49
C LYS A 113 -1.92 10.20 16.75
N ALA A 114 -0.86 9.63 16.19
CA ALA A 114 0.50 10.15 16.36
C ALA A 114 0.65 11.58 15.81
N VAL A 115 -0.02 11.90 14.70
CA VAL A 115 0.05 13.24 14.07
C VAL A 115 -1.04 14.21 14.54
N ALA A 116 -2.11 13.73 15.18
CA ALA A 116 -3.25 14.55 15.62
C ALA A 116 -2.91 15.84 16.41
N PRO A 117 -1.84 15.90 17.24
CA PRO A 117 -1.44 17.15 17.90
C PRO A 117 -0.91 18.22 16.93
N MET A 118 -0.36 17.81 15.79
CA MET A 118 0.25 18.70 14.79
C MET A 118 -0.72 19.10 13.68
N MET A 119 -1.80 18.34 13.48
CA MET A 119 -2.76 18.59 12.41
C MET A 119 -3.70 19.76 12.75
N ASN A 120 -3.95 20.60 11.75
CA ASN A 120 -4.98 21.63 11.82
C ASN A 120 -6.37 20.98 11.87
N ASN A 121 -7.27 21.57 12.67
CA ASN A 121 -8.60 21.04 12.89
C ASN A 121 -9.67 22.09 12.55
N ASP A 122 -9.81 22.38 11.26
CA ASP A 122 -10.90 23.18 10.73
C ASP A 122 -12.09 22.27 10.38
N LYS A 123 -13.27 22.57 10.90
CA LYS A 123 -14.51 21.83 10.66
C LYS A 123 -15.00 21.89 9.21
N HIS A 124 -14.44 22.79 8.41
CA HIS A 124 -14.73 22.94 6.98
C HIS A 124 -13.73 22.21 6.09
N CYS A 125 -12.72 21.57 6.68
CA CYS A 125 -11.70 20.83 5.94
C CYS A 125 -11.84 19.33 6.16
N PHE A 126 -11.49 18.57 5.12
CA PHE A 126 -11.24 17.14 5.19
C PHE A 126 -10.01 16.83 4.37
N GLU A 127 -9.36 15.72 4.65
CA GLU A 127 -8.23 15.27 3.88
C GLU A 127 -8.37 13.79 3.55
N CYS A 128 -8.09 13.43 2.30
CA CYS A 128 -8.10 12.05 1.84
C CYS A 128 -6.66 11.58 1.75
N TYR A 129 -6.32 10.56 2.53
CA TYR A 129 -5.02 9.91 2.45
C TYR A 129 -5.13 8.60 1.71
N SER A 130 -4.03 8.19 1.10
CA SER A 130 -3.86 6.79 0.76
C SER A 130 -2.70 6.15 1.50
N TYR A 131 -2.98 4.97 2.03
CA TYR A 131 -2.05 4.15 2.77
C TYR A 131 -1.57 3.01 1.89
N ASP A 132 -0.25 2.86 1.82
CA ASP A 132 0.41 1.80 1.06
C ASP A 132 0.83 0.73 2.07
N ILE A 133 0.10 -0.37 2.07
CA ILE A 133 0.30 -1.47 3.02
C ILE A 133 0.90 -2.65 2.29
N ILE A 134 2.01 -3.18 2.80
CA ILE A 134 2.54 -4.45 2.32
C ILE A 134 2.22 -5.56 3.31
N ILE A 135 1.94 -6.76 2.81
CA ILE A 135 1.58 -7.92 3.62
C ILE A 135 2.67 -8.97 3.47
N ASN A 136 3.13 -9.50 4.60
CA ASN A 136 4.10 -10.58 4.61
C ASN A 136 3.44 -11.97 4.55
N ASP A 137 4.24 -13.02 4.37
CA ASP A 137 3.82 -14.42 4.29
C ASP A 137 3.07 -14.95 5.54
N LYS A 138 3.19 -14.25 6.67
CA LYS A 138 2.47 -14.51 7.92
C LYS A 138 1.19 -13.68 8.09
N LEU A 139 0.72 -13.03 7.02
CA LEU A 139 -0.46 -12.15 7.02
C LEU A 139 -0.33 -10.96 7.99
N LYS A 140 0.89 -10.49 8.24
CA LYS A 140 1.13 -9.26 9.00
C LYS A 140 1.20 -8.08 8.02
N PRO A 141 0.36 -7.04 8.20
CA PRO A 141 0.45 -5.81 7.42
C PRO A 141 1.57 -4.90 7.95
N TRP A 142 2.21 -4.17 7.04
CA TRP A 142 3.23 -3.19 7.32
C TRP A 142 2.94 -1.91 6.54
N LEU A 143 3.01 -0.77 7.22
CA LEU A 143 2.88 0.54 6.58
C LEU A 143 4.16 0.88 5.82
N ILE A 144 4.04 1.17 4.53
CA ILE A 144 5.14 1.66 3.68
C ILE A 144 5.15 3.18 3.67
N GLU A 145 4.03 3.78 3.27
CA GLU A 145 3.89 5.24 3.20
C GLU A 145 2.44 5.69 3.31
N VAL A 146 2.25 6.99 3.56
CA VAL A 146 0.96 7.68 3.58
C VAL A 146 1.05 8.88 2.64
N ASN A 147 0.18 8.91 1.64
CA ASN A 147 0.13 9.95 0.62
C ASN A 147 -1.05 10.89 0.87
N ALA A 148 -0.79 12.20 0.96
CA ALA A 148 -1.81 13.25 1.17
C ALA A 148 -2.54 13.70 -0.11
N SER A 149 -1.99 13.36 -1.29
CA SER A 149 -2.58 13.67 -2.59
C SER A 149 -2.77 12.41 -3.43
N PRO A 150 -3.65 11.48 -2.99
CA PRO A 150 -3.85 10.23 -3.70
C PRO A 150 -4.48 10.42 -5.08
N SER A 151 -3.94 9.74 -6.09
CA SER A 151 -4.66 9.55 -7.35
C SER A 151 -5.83 8.57 -7.13
N LEU A 152 -7.05 9.03 -7.37
CA LEU A 152 -8.28 8.23 -7.21
C LEU A 152 -8.66 7.46 -8.49
N THR A 153 -7.92 7.64 -9.57
CA THR A 153 -8.27 7.05 -10.87
C THR A 153 -7.59 5.69 -11.04
N SER A 154 -8.39 4.64 -11.29
CA SER A 154 -7.90 3.32 -11.71
C SER A 154 -7.47 3.35 -13.18
N THR A 155 -6.36 4.01 -13.50
CA THR A 155 -5.88 4.14 -14.89
C THR A 155 -5.01 2.99 -15.37
N LEU A 156 -4.71 1.99 -14.53
CA LEU A 156 -3.74 0.95 -14.85
C LEU A 156 -4.41 -0.43 -15.09
N PRO A 157 -4.04 -1.15 -16.17
CA PRO A 157 -4.55 -2.49 -16.47
C PRO A 157 -4.26 -3.55 -15.38
N THR A 158 -3.28 -3.28 -14.51
CA THR A 158 -2.82 -4.18 -13.43
C THR A 158 -3.50 -3.93 -12.09
N THR A 159 -4.25 -2.84 -11.94
CA THR A 159 -5.02 -2.53 -10.74
C THR A 159 -6.24 -3.44 -10.69
N LYS A 160 -6.33 -4.30 -9.67
CA LYS A 160 -7.55 -5.06 -9.40
C LYS A 160 -8.28 -4.44 -8.21
N SER A 161 -9.52 -4.04 -8.44
CA SER A 161 -10.41 -3.57 -7.38
C SER A 161 -10.55 -4.64 -6.30
N LEU A 162 -10.32 -4.27 -5.05
CA LEU A 162 -10.60 -5.08 -3.88
C LEU A 162 -11.87 -4.54 -3.22
N SER A 163 -12.84 -5.42 -2.97
CA SER A 163 -13.96 -5.11 -2.07
C SER A 163 -13.63 -5.60 -0.67
N ILE A 164 -13.74 -4.70 0.30
CA ILE A 164 -13.66 -4.97 1.73
C ILE A 164 -15.12 -5.11 2.18
N THR A 165 -15.55 -6.35 2.36
CA THR A 165 -16.88 -6.70 2.90
C THR A 165 -16.79 -6.88 4.39
#